data_AF-A0A8H7SV95-F1
#
_entry.id   AF-A0A8H7SV95-F1
#
_cell.length_a   1.000
_cell.length_b   1.000
_cell.length_c   1.000
_cell.angle_alpha   90.00
_cell.angle_beta   90.00
_cell.angle_gamma   90.00
#
_symmetry.space_group_name_H-M   'P 1'
#
loop_
_entity.id
_entity.type
_entity.pdbx_description
1 polymer ?
#
loop_
_entity_poly.entity_id
_entity_poly.type
_entity_poly.pdbx_seq_one_letter_code
_entity_poly.pdbx_strand_id
1 'polypeptide(L)'
;MNDSVSILVAVFLILIALRWMLGGNQSNQQQGPRRTAIRRPQHRIEMVRAMFPDVPTAAIQADLQRTGSVETTVDNALRDGGLPLPAPIVSQQGSPNMNNGSPNSSSSSRKSPSHLNLVQRYKLDIQQDQNGLAEEPPKVWESSPDKRQEMLRKRKEFMVLQARKKLMEQQNKEKAAVEVNPATEVVKPTVEGKPTVEEMSVDELNSLSAEERRDQMLKALEKRTLLE
;
A
#
# COMPACT_ATOMS: atom_id res chain seq x y z
N MET A 1 21.79 15.33 -52.46
CA MET A 1 22.01 14.90 -51.06
C MET A 1 21.53 15.96 -50.07
N ASN A 2 21.81 17.24 -50.34
CA ASN A 2 21.46 18.35 -49.46
C ASN A 2 19.94 18.56 -49.30
N ASP A 3 19.16 18.40 -50.37
CA ASP A 3 17.69 18.49 -50.28
C ASP A 3 17.07 17.40 -49.40
N SER A 4 17.56 16.17 -49.50
CA SER A 4 17.11 15.06 -48.67
C SER A 4 17.43 15.30 -47.19
N VAL A 5 18.56 15.93 -46.88
CA VAL A 5 18.93 16.33 -45.52
C VAL A 5 18.03 17.45 -45.01
N SER A 6 17.76 18.48 -45.83
CA SER A 6 16.84 19.56 -45.46
C SER A 6 15.42 19.05 -45.20
N ILE A 7 14.93 18.10 -46.01
CA ILE A 7 13.62 17.47 -45.81
C ILE A 7 13.58 16.66 -44.51
N LEU A 8 14.62 15.89 -44.20
CA LEU A 8 14.70 15.14 -42.94
C LEU A 8 14.70 16.06 -41.71
N VAL A 9 15.44 17.18 -41.77
CA VAL A 9 15.48 18.17 -40.69
C VAL A 9 14.11 18.84 -40.53
N ALA A 10 13.43 19.19 -41.63
CA ALA A 10 12.09 19.79 -41.59
C ALA A 10 11.06 18.83 -40.98
N VAL A 11 11.05 17.56 -41.38
CA VAL A 11 10.15 16.53 -40.83
C VAL A 11 10.42 16.29 -39.34
N PHE A 12 11.69 16.28 -38.93
CA PHE A 12 12.07 16.10 -37.53
C PHE A 12 11.60 17.28 -36.64
N LEU A 13 11.76 18.52 -37.11
CA LEU A 13 11.27 19.71 -36.40
C LEU A 13 9.74 19.73 -36.31
N ILE A 14 9.04 19.32 -37.37
CA ILE A 14 7.57 19.19 -37.37
C ILE A 14 7.13 18.12 -36.37
N LEU A 15 7.82 16.97 -36.30
CA LEU A 15 7.52 15.93 -35.31
C LEU A 15 7.77 16.39 -33.88
N ILE A 16 8.81 17.18 -33.62
CA ILE A 16 9.05 17.76 -32.29
C ILE A 16 7.95 18.78 -31.94
N ALA A 17 7.57 19.63 -32.88
CA ALA A 17 6.49 20.60 -32.69
C ALA A 17 5.14 19.90 -32.44
N LEU A 18 4.81 18.85 -33.21
CA LEU A 18 3.64 18.01 -32.99
C LEU A 18 3.74 17.23 -31.67
N ARG A 19 4.91 16.74 -31.29
CA ARG A 19 5.13 16.05 -30.01
C ARG A 19 4.92 16.98 -28.82
N TRP A 20 5.24 18.26 -28.96
CA TRP A 20 5.06 19.29 -27.94
C TRP A 20 3.62 19.83 -27.91
N MET A 21 3.00 20.02 -29.08
CA MET A 21 1.64 20.55 -29.22
C MET A 21 0.54 19.50 -28.97
N LEU A 22 0.80 18.23 -29.28
CA LEU A 22 -0.16 17.12 -29.13
C LEU A 22 0.17 16.20 -27.94
N GLY A 23 1.38 16.29 -27.40
CA GLY A 23 1.88 15.47 -26.31
C GLY A 23 2.48 16.32 -25.19
N GLY A 24 1.67 17.24 -24.65
CA GLY A 24 2.00 18.02 -23.47
C GLY A 24 2.57 17.14 -22.36
N ASN A 25 3.70 17.57 -21.81
CA ASN A 25 4.43 17.00 -20.69
C ASN A 25 3.55 16.17 -19.73
N GLN A 26 3.61 14.84 -19.85
CA GLN A 26 3.58 14.03 -18.65
C GLN A 26 4.91 14.27 -17.95
N SER A 27 4.97 15.38 -17.22
CA SER A 27 5.87 15.46 -16.08
C SER A 27 5.63 14.19 -15.30
N ASN A 28 6.66 13.34 -15.27
CA ASN A 28 6.79 12.23 -14.37
C ASN A 28 6.90 12.82 -12.96
N GLN A 29 5.81 13.42 -12.50
CA GLN A 29 5.62 13.74 -11.12
C GLN A 29 5.43 12.38 -10.49
N GLN A 30 6.56 11.86 -10.00
CA GLN A 30 6.64 10.77 -9.06
C GLN A 30 5.61 11.06 -7.97
N GLN A 31 4.40 10.54 -8.17
CA GLN A 31 3.43 10.38 -7.13
C GLN A 31 4.02 9.28 -6.28
N GLY A 32 4.95 9.68 -5.41
CA GLY A 32 5.33 8.89 -4.25
C GLY A 32 4.03 8.42 -3.60
N PRO A 33 4.00 7.19 -3.07
CA PRO A 33 2.78 6.61 -2.54
C PRO A 33 2.18 7.64 -1.61
N ARG A 34 0.98 8.13 -1.95
CA ARG A 34 0.17 8.96 -1.07
C ARG A 34 -0.14 8.09 0.13
N ARG A 35 0.82 8.05 1.05
CA ARG A 35 0.65 7.66 2.43
C ARG A 35 -0.57 8.43 2.85
N THR A 36 -1.66 7.70 3.04
CA THR A 36 -2.89 8.11 3.68
C THR A 36 -2.53 9.19 4.68
N ALA A 37 -2.75 10.43 4.24
CA ALA A 37 -2.41 11.59 5.02
C ALA A 37 -3.49 11.63 6.10
N ILE A 38 -3.22 10.90 7.18
CA ILE A 38 -3.66 11.21 8.55
C ILE A 38 -2.97 12.55 8.93
N ARG A 39 -2.93 13.51 8.01
CA ARG A 39 -2.44 14.87 8.21
C ARG A 39 -3.62 15.62 8.80
N ARG A 40 -3.61 15.62 10.13
CA ARG A 40 -4.12 16.66 11.03
C ARG A 40 -5.49 17.20 10.58
N PRO A 41 -6.61 16.60 11.03
CA PRO A 41 -7.95 17.16 10.79
C PRO A 41 -8.06 18.64 11.23
N GLN A 42 -7.24 19.05 12.19
CA GLN A 42 -7.24 20.40 12.77
C GLN A 42 -7.07 21.53 11.74
N HIS A 43 -6.04 21.48 10.86
CA HIS A 43 -5.81 22.58 9.90
C HIS A 43 -6.97 22.78 8.90
N ARG A 44 -7.68 21.69 8.57
CA ARG A 44 -8.84 21.72 7.66
C ARG A 44 -10.04 22.35 8.35
N ILE A 45 -10.22 22.03 9.64
CA ILE A 45 -11.29 22.60 10.46
C ILE A 45 -11.07 24.11 10.64
N GLU A 46 -9.83 24.53 10.90
CA GLU A 46 -9.46 25.95 11.05
C GLU A 46 -9.75 26.78 9.80
N MET A 47 -9.42 26.25 8.61
CA MET A 47 -9.74 26.92 7.34
C MET A 47 -11.24 27.13 7.15
N VAL A 48 -12.05 26.10 7.37
CA VAL A 48 -13.51 26.22 7.26
C VAL A 48 -14.06 27.18 8.30
N ARG A 49 -13.55 27.12 9.54
CA ARG A 49 -13.95 28.02 10.63
C ARG A 49 -13.62 29.49 10.36
N ALA A 50 -12.51 29.77 9.69
CA ALA A 50 -12.14 31.14 9.32
C ALA A 50 -13.11 31.76 8.30
N MET A 51 -13.70 30.93 7.42
CA MET A 51 -14.72 31.36 6.45
C MET A 51 -16.13 31.38 7.04
N PHE A 52 -16.44 30.44 7.93
CA PHE A 52 -17.76 30.26 8.54
C PHE A 52 -17.64 30.22 10.07
N PRO A 53 -17.57 31.39 10.74
CA PRO A 53 -17.46 31.45 12.20
C PRO A 53 -18.73 30.97 12.91
N ASP A 54 -19.89 31.03 12.25
CA ASP A 54 -21.19 30.63 12.79
C ASP A 54 -21.40 29.11 12.82
N VAL A 55 -20.57 28.35 12.09
CA VAL A 55 -20.70 26.89 11.99
C VAL A 55 -19.87 26.22 13.08
N PRO A 56 -20.45 25.32 13.90
CA PRO A 56 -19.72 24.67 14.99
C PRO A 56 -18.63 23.72 14.47
N THR A 57 -17.50 23.70 15.17
CA THR A 57 -16.34 22.85 14.82
C THR A 57 -16.68 21.36 14.75
N ALA A 58 -17.62 20.89 15.57
CA ALA A 58 -18.10 19.52 15.53
C ALA A 58 -18.78 19.15 14.20
N ALA A 59 -19.58 20.06 13.64
CA ALA A 59 -20.24 19.86 12.35
C ALA A 59 -19.24 19.90 11.20
N ILE A 60 -18.27 20.83 11.25
CA ILE A 60 -17.16 20.90 10.30
C ILE A 60 -16.34 19.61 10.32
N GLN A 61 -16.01 19.09 11.51
CA GLN A 61 -15.27 17.85 11.64
C GLN A 61 -16.06 16.65 11.09
N ALA A 62 -17.35 16.55 11.39
CA ALA A 62 -18.20 15.46 10.91
C ALA A 62 -18.33 15.48 9.38
N ASP A 63 -18.55 16.65 8.77
CA ASP A 63 -18.64 16.74 7.31
C ASP A 63 -17.27 16.53 6.64
N LEU A 64 -16.18 17.05 7.20
CA LEU A 64 -14.81 16.76 6.70
C LEU A 64 -14.44 15.28 6.79
N GLN A 65 -14.94 14.55 7.80
CA GLN A 65 -14.77 13.10 7.89
C GLN A 65 -15.56 12.37 6.79
N ARG A 66 -16.70 12.92 6.37
CA ARG A 66 -17.56 12.36 5.31
C ARG A 66 -17.05 12.68 3.91
N THR A 67 -16.71 13.94 3.65
CA THR A 67 -16.31 14.46 2.34
C THR A 67 -14.82 14.27 2.06
N GLY A 68 -13.98 14.33 3.09
CA GLY A 68 -12.52 14.25 2.96
C GLY A 68 -11.85 15.46 2.31
N SER A 69 -12.60 16.51 1.94
CA SER A 69 -12.08 17.76 1.35
C SER A 69 -12.71 19.00 1.99
N VAL A 70 -11.90 20.04 2.16
CA VAL A 70 -12.33 21.37 2.62
C VAL A 70 -13.27 22.02 1.62
N GLU A 71 -12.95 21.94 0.32
CA GLU A 71 -13.71 22.60 -0.74
C GLU A 71 -15.15 22.09 -0.80
N THR A 72 -15.32 20.76 -0.72
CA THR A 72 -16.65 20.14 -0.70
C THR A 72 -17.42 20.48 0.58
N THR A 73 -16.72 20.62 1.71
CA THR A 73 -17.35 21.02 2.97
C THR A 73 -17.83 22.48 2.92
N VAL A 74 -17.07 23.36 2.25
CA VAL A 74 -17.45 24.76 2.02
C VAL A 74 -18.66 24.85 1.08
N ASP A 75 -18.68 24.10 -0.02
CA ASP A 75 -19.83 24.05 -0.94
C ASP A 75 -21.10 23.56 -0.22
N ASN A 76 -21.00 22.52 0.61
CA ASN A 76 -22.12 22.05 1.42
C ASN A 76 -22.61 23.12 2.41
N ALA A 77 -21.70 23.79 3.11
CA ALA A 77 -22.04 24.86 4.05
C ALA A 77 -22.75 26.04 3.36
N LEU A 78 -22.36 26.38 2.12
CA LEU A 78 -23.01 27.43 1.33
C LEU A 78 -24.39 27.00 0.81
N ARG A 79 -24.55 25.75 0.40
CA ARG A 79 -25.83 25.23 -0.13
C ARG A 79 -26.91 25.16 0.93
N ASP A 80 -26.55 24.65 2.10
CA ASP A 80 -27.51 24.37 3.17
C ASP A 80 -27.61 25.52 4.19
N GLY A 81 -26.81 26.58 4.01
CA GLY A 81 -26.70 27.69 4.97
C GLY A 81 -26.09 27.27 6.32
N GLY A 82 -25.41 26.13 6.37
CA GLY A 82 -24.83 25.53 7.57
C GLY A 82 -24.44 24.07 7.33
N LEU A 83 -23.84 23.43 8.33
CA LEU A 83 -23.50 22.00 8.27
C LEU A 83 -24.41 21.20 9.22
N PRO A 84 -24.83 19.98 8.83
CA PRO A 84 -25.65 19.14 9.69
C PRO A 84 -24.90 18.80 10.97
N LEU A 85 -25.50 19.06 12.12
CA LEU A 85 -24.89 18.74 13.41
C LEU A 85 -24.78 17.21 13.55
N PRO A 86 -23.60 16.67 13.91
CA PRO A 86 -23.47 15.26 14.21
C PRO A 86 -24.33 14.93 15.42
N ALA A 87 -25.05 13.80 15.37
CA ALA A 87 -25.79 13.30 16.52
C ALA A 87 -24.85 13.17 17.73
N PRO A 88 -25.31 13.51 18.95
CA PRO A 88 -24.47 13.43 20.13
C PRO A 88 -24.03 11.98 20.33
N ILE A 89 -22.72 11.76 20.23
CA ILE A 89 -22.09 10.51 20.66
C ILE A 89 -22.24 10.47 22.19
N VAL A 90 -23.18 9.67 22.67
CA VAL A 90 -23.26 9.30 24.09
C VAL A 90 -22.00 8.50 24.40
N SER A 91 -20.95 9.18 24.85
CA SER A 91 -19.79 8.54 25.46
C SER A 91 -20.26 7.82 26.72
N GLN A 92 -20.39 6.49 26.66
CA GLN A 92 -20.54 5.69 27.86
C GLN A 92 -19.27 5.86 28.70
N GLN A 93 -19.35 6.73 29.70
CA GLN A 93 -18.35 6.87 30.73
C GLN A 93 -18.48 5.66 31.65
N GLY A 94 -17.51 4.74 31.58
CA GLY A 94 -17.48 3.52 32.39
C GLY A 94 -16.07 3.02 32.66
N SER A 95 -15.52 3.49 33.79
CA SER A 95 -14.44 2.93 34.62
C SER A 95 -12.97 3.03 34.17
N PRO A 96 -12.05 3.49 35.06
CA PRO A 96 -10.61 3.40 34.84
C PRO A 96 -10.13 2.03 35.31
N ASN A 97 -9.65 1.19 34.41
CA ASN A 97 -8.79 0.09 34.78
C ASN A 97 -7.45 0.27 34.05
N MET A 98 -6.41 0.54 34.83
CA MET A 98 -5.04 0.44 34.36
C MET A 98 -4.81 -1.01 33.90
N ASN A 99 -4.56 -1.23 32.62
CA ASN A 99 -3.55 -2.21 32.26
C ASN A 99 -2.91 -1.89 30.92
N ASN A 100 -1.60 -2.02 30.92
CA ASN A 100 -0.65 -1.81 29.86
C ASN A 100 -0.96 -2.65 28.61
N GLY A 101 -0.99 -2.03 27.42
CA GLY A 101 -1.07 -2.76 26.15
C GLY A 101 -1.41 -1.91 24.94
N SER A 102 -0.39 -1.55 24.15
CA SER A 102 -0.34 -1.28 22.69
C SER A 102 -1.40 -0.33 22.06
N PRO A 103 -1.00 0.63 21.19
CA PRO A 103 -1.96 1.50 20.50
C PRO A 103 -2.75 0.71 19.46
N ASN A 104 -3.89 0.17 19.88
CA ASN A 104 -4.88 -0.42 18.98
C ASN A 104 -5.56 0.72 18.20
N SER A 105 -5.16 0.86 16.95
CA SER A 105 -5.83 1.72 15.97
C SER A 105 -7.32 1.40 15.95
N SER A 106 -8.15 2.39 16.31
CA SER A 106 -9.61 2.32 16.23
C SER A 106 -10.03 2.32 14.76
N SER A 107 -9.94 1.17 14.11
CA SER A 107 -10.59 0.94 12.83
C SER A 107 -12.08 0.92 13.07
N SER A 108 -12.78 1.88 12.46
CA SER A 108 -14.23 1.88 12.32
C SER A 108 -14.69 0.48 11.95
N SER A 109 -15.43 -0.15 12.86
CA SER A 109 -16.05 -1.46 12.67
C SER A 109 -17.16 -1.34 11.63
N ARG A 110 -16.76 -1.19 10.37
CA ARG A 110 -17.61 -1.56 9.25
C ARG A 110 -17.86 -3.04 9.45
N LYS A 111 -19.10 -3.40 9.80
CA LYS A 111 -19.58 -4.79 9.93
C LYS A 111 -18.88 -5.60 8.85
N SER A 112 -17.93 -6.45 9.23
CA SER A 112 -17.21 -7.25 8.26
C SER A 112 -18.28 -8.06 7.55
N PRO A 113 -18.45 -7.90 6.24
CA PRO A 113 -19.41 -8.70 5.50
C PRO A 113 -19.14 -10.19 5.75
N SER A 114 -20.21 -10.98 5.87
CA SER A 114 -20.26 -12.40 6.24
C SER A 114 -19.50 -13.37 5.32
N HIS A 115 -18.55 -12.90 4.52
CA HIS A 115 -17.66 -13.76 3.76
C HIS A 115 -16.41 -14.04 4.60
N LEU A 116 -16.22 -15.32 4.92
CA LEU A 116 -15.04 -15.80 5.63
C LEU A 116 -13.77 -15.62 4.78
N ASN A 117 -13.89 -15.59 3.45
CA ASN A 117 -12.75 -15.52 2.53
C ASN A 117 -12.97 -14.56 1.34
N LEU A 118 -11.89 -13.93 0.87
CA LEU A 118 -11.92 -13.03 -0.31
C LEU A 118 -12.36 -13.78 -1.59
N VAL A 119 -12.02 -15.05 -1.71
CA VAL A 119 -12.45 -15.91 -2.84
C VAL A 119 -13.98 -15.99 -2.91
N GLN A 120 -14.65 -16.15 -1.77
CA GLN A 120 -16.11 -16.21 -1.69
C GLN A 120 -16.74 -14.83 -1.96
N ARG A 121 -16.11 -13.75 -1.46
CA ARG A 121 -16.56 -12.38 -1.71
C ARG A 121 -16.64 -12.06 -3.20
N TYR A 122 -15.59 -12.44 -3.93
CA TYR A 122 -15.45 -12.14 -5.36
C TYR A 122 -15.96 -13.27 -6.26
N LYS A 123 -16.54 -14.35 -5.70
CA LYS A 123 -17.03 -15.51 -6.44
C LYS A 123 -16.01 -16.04 -7.45
N LEU A 124 -14.76 -16.16 -7.02
CA LEU A 124 -13.65 -16.56 -7.88
C LEU A 124 -13.62 -18.09 -8.07
N ASP A 125 -13.54 -18.53 -9.32
CA ASP A 125 -13.35 -19.94 -9.65
C ASP A 125 -11.92 -20.38 -9.37
N ILE A 126 -11.77 -21.29 -8.41
CA ILE A 126 -10.47 -21.81 -7.96
C ILE A 126 -9.78 -22.61 -9.08
N GLN A 127 -10.55 -23.17 -10.01
CA GLN A 127 -10.00 -23.93 -11.13
C GLN A 127 -9.23 -23.05 -12.12
N GLN A 128 -9.59 -21.77 -12.24
CA GLN A 128 -8.90 -20.82 -13.11
C GLN A 128 -7.48 -20.50 -12.61
N ASP A 129 -7.24 -20.60 -11.29
CA ASP A 129 -5.94 -20.44 -10.64
C ASP A 129 -4.97 -21.57 -11.05
N GLN A 130 -5.45 -22.82 -11.02
CA GLN A 130 -4.64 -24.01 -11.28
C GLN A 130 -4.10 -24.06 -12.72
N ASN A 131 -4.83 -23.49 -13.67
CA ASN A 131 -4.45 -23.52 -15.06
C ASN A 131 -3.51 -22.36 -15.45
N GLY A 132 -3.19 -21.42 -14.54
CA GLY A 132 -2.28 -20.31 -14.81
C GLY A 132 -2.74 -19.31 -15.88
N LEU A 133 -4.02 -19.38 -16.29
CA LEU A 133 -4.60 -18.59 -17.39
C LEU A 133 -5.15 -17.21 -16.95
N ALA A 134 -4.85 -16.75 -15.74
CA ALA A 134 -5.24 -15.41 -15.32
C ALA A 134 -4.31 -14.37 -15.97
N GLU A 135 -4.71 -13.87 -17.15
CA GLU A 135 -4.04 -12.78 -17.85
C GLU A 135 -4.01 -11.52 -16.97
N GLU A 136 -2.85 -10.86 -16.88
CA GLU A 136 -2.71 -9.63 -16.08
C GLU A 136 -3.55 -8.51 -16.74
N PRO A 137 -4.56 -7.96 -16.05
CA PRO A 137 -5.38 -6.91 -16.65
C PRO A 137 -4.53 -5.65 -16.86
N PRO A 138 -4.67 -4.98 -18.03
CA PRO A 138 -3.85 -3.83 -18.36
C PRO A 138 -3.99 -2.71 -17.32
N LYS A 139 -2.86 -2.12 -16.93
CA LYS A 139 -2.79 -1.01 -15.97
C LYS A 139 -3.12 0.34 -16.63
N VAL A 140 -4.19 0.38 -17.43
CA VAL A 140 -4.67 1.58 -18.11
C VAL A 140 -6.02 1.97 -17.53
N TRP A 141 -6.22 3.26 -17.30
CA TRP A 141 -7.46 3.80 -16.78
C TRP A 141 -8.39 4.11 -17.94
N GLU A 142 -9.47 3.36 -18.06
CA GLU A 142 -10.47 3.56 -19.11
C GLU A 142 -11.21 4.90 -18.93
N SER A 143 -11.55 5.53 -20.05
CA SER A 143 -12.22 6.83 -20.08
C SER A 143 -13.69 6.73 -19.64
N SER A 144 -14.38 5.65 -20.01
CA SER A 144 -15.77 5.42 -19.61
C SER A 144 -15.87 4.86 -18.18
N PRO A 145 -16.87 5.31 -17.38
CA PRO A 145 -17.01 4.90 -15.99
C PRO A 145 -17.29 3.40 -15.85
N ASP A 146 -18.09 2.81 -16.72
CA ASP A 146 -18.49 1.39 -16.62
C ASP A 146 -17.31 0.47 -16.90
N LYS A 147 -16.57 0.70 -18.00
CA LYS A 147 -15.36 -0.08 -18.34
C LYS A 147 -14.30 0.03 -17.25
N ARG A 148 -14.15 1.21 -16.65
CA ARG A 148 -13.24 1.42 -15.52
C ARG A 148 -13.64 0.61 -14.29
N GLN A 149 -14.94 0.54 -13.98
CA GLN A 149 -15.41 -0.29 -12.87
C GLN A 149 -15.13 -1.77 -13.12
N GLU A 150 -15.38 -2.26 -14.34
CA GLU A 150 -15.07 -3.64 -14.74
C GLU A 150 -13.57 -3.94 -14.65
N MET A 151 -12.73 -3.05 -15.18
CA MET A 151 -11.27 -3.16 -15.09
C MET A 151 -10.78 -3.22 -13.63
N LEU A 152 -11.34 -2.39 -12.76
CA LEU A 152 -11.02 -2.41 -11.34
C LEU A 152 -11.48 -3.69 -10.64
N ARG A 153 -12.61 -4.28 -11.06
CA ARG A 153 -13.06 -5.59 -10.55
C ARG A 153 -12.10 -6.69 -10.98
N LYS A 154 -11.81 -6.80 -12.28
CA LYS A 154 -10.84 -7.77 -12.83
C LYS A 154 -9.47 -7.69 -12.15
N ARG A 155 -8.99 -6.47 -11.89
CA ARG A 155 -7.71 -6.28 -11.19
C ARG A 155 -7.73 -6.74 -9.74
N LYS A 156 -8.84 -6.56 -9.02
CA LYS A 156 -8.99 -7.07 -7.65
C LYS A 156 -9.04 -8.60 -7.66
N GLU A 157 -9.78 -9.18 -8.60
CA GLU A 157 -9.88 -10.62 -8.79
C GLU A 157 -8.50 -11.24 -9.07
N PHE A 158 -7.75 -10.69 -10.02
CA PHE A 158 -6.37 -11.08 -10.32
C PHE A 158 -5.46 -11.01 -9.08
N MET A 159 -5.52 -9.91 -8.33
CA MET A 159 -4.71 -9.75 -7.11
C MET A 159 -5.03 -10.80 -6.05
N VAL A 160 -6.30 -11.19 -5.90
CA VAL A 160 -6.70 -12.21 -4.92
C VAL A 160 -6.16 -13.59 -5.33
N LEU A 161 -6.22 -13.93 -6.62
CA LEU A 161 -5.65 -15.17 -7.13
C LEU A 161 -4.12 -15.20 -6.94
N GLN A 162 -3.43 -14.13 -7.32
CA GLN A 162 -1.99 -14.02 -7.15
C GLN A 162 -1.56 -14.12 -5.68
N ALA A 163 -2.29 -13.45 -4.77
CA ALA A 163 -2.02 -13.53 -3.34
C ALA A 163 -2.21 -14.95 -2.79
N ARG A 164 -3.24 -15.67 -3.26
CA ARG A 164 -3.48 -17.07 -2.90
C ARG A 164 -2.35 -17.98 -3.37
N LYS A 165 -1.93 -17.85 -4.63
CA LYS A 165 -0.81 -18.61 -5.19
C LYS A 165 0.46 -18.41 -4.35
N LYS A 166 0.80 -17.15 -4.07
CA LYS A 166 1.96 -16.80 -3.25
C LYS A 166 1.88 -17.39 -1.83
N LEU A 167 0.70 -17.40 -1.23
CA LEU A 167 0.47 -18.00 0.09
C LEU A 167 0.66 -19.52 0.05
N MET A 168 0.14 -20.20 -0.98
CA MET A 168 0.31 -21.65 -1.14
C MET A 168 1.79 -22.03 -1.30
N GLU A 169 2.54 -21.27 -2.10
CA GLU A 169 3.99 -21.48 -2.27
C GLU A 169 4.75 -21.27 -0.95
N GLN A 170 4.38 -20.27 -0.14
CA GLN A 170 4.98 -20.04 1.18
C GLN A 170 4.68 -21.20 2.13
N GLN A 171 3.43 -21.66 2.19
CA GLN A 171 3.05 -22.80 3.03
C GLN A 171 3.78 -24.09 2.62
N ASN A 172 3.97 -24.33 1.32
CA ASN A 172 4.71 -25.50 0.85
C ASN A 172 6.19 -25.40 1.21
N LYS A 173 6.79 -24.20 1.13
CA LYS A 173 8.19 -23.96 1.56
C LYS A 173 8.36 -24.11 3.07
N GLU A 174 7.43 -23.60 3.87
CA GLU A 174 7.43 -23.76 5.32
C GLU A 174 7.28 -25.23 5.72
N LYS A 175 6.37 -25.98 5.07
CA LYS A 175 6.24 -27.42 5.29
C LYS A 175 7.51 -28.19 4.92
N ALA A 176 8.13 -27.86 3.78
CA ALA A 176 9.40 -28.47 3.37
C ALA A 176 10.55 -28.11 4.33
N ALA A 177 10.57 -26.89 4.88
CA ALA A 177 11.56 -26.51 5.90
C ALA A 177 11.34 -27.22 7.25
N VAL A 178 10.10 -27.59 7.57
CA VAL A 178 9.75 -28.35 8.78
C VAL A 178 10.07 -29.84 8.63
N GLU A 179 9.94 -30.42 7.42
CA GLU A 179 10.26 -31.85 7.17
C GLU A 179 11.76 -32.17 7.10
N VAL A 180 12.66 -31.17 6.97
CA VAL A 180 14.12 -31.41 6.89
C VAL A 180 14.79 -31.51 8.28
N ASN A 181 14.06 -31.34 9.40
CA ASN A 181 14.63 -31.47 10.75
C ASN A 181 13.84 -32.42 11.69
N PRO A 182 13.81 -33.74 11.43
CA PRO A 182 13.53 -34.70 12.51
C PRO A 182 14.66 -35.68 12.84
N ALA A 183 15.87 -35.59 12.26
CA ALA A 183 16.92 -36.58 12.59
C ALA A 183 18.36 -36.06 12.44
N THR A 184 18.87 -35.35 13.46
CA THR A 184 20.32 -35.38 13.76
C THR A 184 20.54 -35.17 15.26
N GLU A 185 20.53 -36.29 16.00
CA GLU A 185 21.23 -36.40 17.27
C GLU A 185 22.74 -36.28 17.03
N VAL A 186 23.40 -35.46 17.86
CA VAL A 186 24.80 -35.57 18.31
C VAL A 186 25.87 -35.69 17.21
N VAL A 187 26.63 -34.63 16.94
CA VAL A 187 28.12 -34.62 16.81
C VAL A 187 28.60 -33.15 16.69
N LYS A 188 29.37 -32.69 17.68
CA LYS A 188 30.44 -31.67 17.52
C LYS A 188 31.66 -32.47 17.01
N PRO A 189 32.50 -32.00 16.06
CA PRO A 189 33.37 -30.85 16.31
C PRO A 189 33.78 -30.02 15.06
N THR A 190 34.62 -29.02 15.33
CA THR A 190 35.64 -28.43 14.45
C THR A 190 35.30 -27.12 13.71
N VAL A 191 35.84 -26.09 14.33
CA VAL A 191 36.23 -24.75 13.87
C VAL A 191 36.76 -24.73 12.42
N GLU A 192 36.09 -23.98 11.54
CA GLU A 192 36.74 -23.13 10.53
C GLU A 192 35.89 -21.85 10.35
N GLY A 193 36.47 -20.72 10.74
CA GLY A 193 35.78 -19.43 10.83
C GLY A 193 35.67 -18.74 9.47
N LYS A 194 34.45 -18.43 9.05
CA LYS A 194 34.20 -17.29 8.16
C LYS A 194 34.06 -16.03 9.04
N PRO A 195 34.68 -14.90 8.65
CA PRO A 195 34.73 -13.71 9.48
C PRO A 195 33.33 -13.20 9.80
N THR A 196 33.08 -12.94 11.09
CA THR A 196 31.84 -12.34 11.57
C THR A 196 31.76 -10.86 11.16
N VAL A 197 30.56 -10.26 11.13
CA VAL A 197 30.31 -8.85 10.75
C VAL A 197 31.26 -7.85 11.43
N GLU A 198 31.67 -8.17 12.66
CA GLU A 198 32.60 -7.36 13.47
C GLU A 198 34.03 -7.30 12.89
N GLU A 199 34.41 -8.21 12.00
CA GLU A 199 35.75 -8.33 11.42
C GLU A 199 35.83 -8.01 9.92
N MET A 200 34.69 -7.81 9.23
CA MET A 200 34.67 -7.57 7.77
C MET A 200 34.76 -6.07 7.44
N SER A 201 35.51 -5.76 6.38
CA SER A 201 35.69 -4.38 5.92
C SER A 201 34.39 -3.80 5.38
N VAL A 202 34.25 -2.47 5.40
CA VAL A 202 33.04 -1.75 4.95
C VAL A 202 32.72 -2.07 3.47
N ASP A 203 33.73 -2.37 2.67
CA ASP A 203 33.57 -2.73 1.25
C ASP A 203 32.99 -4.14 1.05
N GLU A 204 33.32 -5.10 1.91
CA GLU A 204 32.73 -6.45 1.89
C GLU A 204 31.25 -6.43 2.33
N LEU A 205 30.89 -5.57 3.29
CA LEU A 205 29.50 -5.43 3.73
C LEU A 205 28.57 -4.87 2.64
N ASN A 206 29.14 -4.20 1.63
CA ASN A 206 28.40 -3.59 0.53
C ASN A 206 28.29 -4.51 -0.70
N SER A 207 29.12 -5.54 -0.80
CA SER A 207 29.05 -6.56 -1.86
C SER A 207 28.14 -7.74 -1.50
N LEU A 208 27.77 -7.90 -0.22
CA LEU A 208 26.85 -8.95 0.22
C LEU A 208 25.48 -8.84 -0.43
N SER A 209 24.96 -9.99 -0.88
CA SER A 209 23.58 -10.09 -1.36
C SER A 209 22.57 -9.88 -0.22
N ALA A 210 21.34 -9.49 -0.57
CA ALA A 210 20.29 -9.24 0.41
C ALA A 210 19.94 -10.50 1.24
N GLU A 211 20.14 -11.69 0.67
CA GLU A 211 19.90 -12.96 1.36
C GLU A 211 21.02 -13.30 2.35
N GLU A 212 22.29 -13.10 1.97
CA GLU A 212 23.43 -13.31 2.87
C GLU A 212 23.40 -12.38 4.09
N ARG A 213 23.03 -11.10 3.90
CA ARG A 213 22.88 -10.14 5.00
C ARG A 213 21.78 -10.57 5.99
N ARG A 214 20.70 -11.18 5.49
CA ARG A 214 19.59 -11.67 6.32
C ARG A 214 20.01 -12.88 7.15
N ASP A 215 20.65 -13.87 6.53
CA ASP A 215 21.10 -15.07 7.23
C ASP A 215 22.13 -14.74 8.31
N GLN A 216 22.97 -13.74 8.04
CA GLN A 216 23.93 -13.25 9.02
C GLN A 216 23.25 -12.55 10.22
N MET A 217 22.18 -11.78 9.98
CA MET A 217 21.38 -11.19 11.05
C MET A 217 20.70 -12.25 11.92
N LEU A 218 20.21 -13.33 11.32
CA LEU A 218 19.61 -14.45 12.06
C LEU A 218 20.64 -15.15 12.94
N LYS A 219 21.83 -15.44 12.41
CA LYS A 219 22.94 -16.01 13.21
C LYS A 219 23.38 -15.10 14.36
N ALA A 220 23.38 -13.78 14.15
CA ALA A 220 23.70 -12.83 15.21
C ALA A 220 22.66 -12.84 16.34
N LEU A 221 21.37 -12.97 16.00
CA LEU A 221 20.29 -13.11 16.99
C LEU A 221 20.40 -14.42 17.77
N GLU A 222 20.68 -15.53 17.09
CA GLU A 222 20.89 -16.84 17.74
C GLU A 222 22.09 -16.79 18.70
N LYS A 223 23.19 -16.17 18.30
CA LYS A 223 24.36 -16.00 19.18
C LYS A 223 24.03 -15.17 20.41
N ARG A 224 23.22 -14.11 20.27
CA ARG A 224 22.78 -13.30 21.41
C ARG A 224 21.90 -14.09 22.37
N THR A 225 20.99 -14.92 21.85
CA THR A 225 20.15 -15.78 22.69
C THR A 225 20.92 -16.91 23.38
N LEU A 226 22.11 -17.29 22.88
CA LEU A 226 22.98 -18.28 23.50
C LEU A 226 23.93 -17.69 24.56
N LEU A 227 24.04 -16.37 24.64
CA LEU A 227 24.92 -15.66 25.57
C LEU A 227 24.19 -15.11 26.80
N GLU A 228 22.86 -15.28 26.87
CA GLU A 228 21.98 -14.93 28.00
C GLU A 228 21.56 -16.21 28.75
#